data_AF-A0AAP0IK93-F1
#
_entry.id   AF-A0AAP0IK93-F1
#
_cell.length_a   1.000
_cell.length_b   1.000
_cell.length_c   1.000
_cell.angle_alpha   90.00
_cell.angle_beta   90.00
_cell.angle_gamma   90.00
#
_symmetry.space_group_name_H-M   'P 1'
#
loop_
_entity.id
_entity.type
_entity.pdbx_description
1 polymer ?
#
loop_
_entity_poly.entity_id
_entity_poly.type
_entity_poly.pdbx_seq_one_letter_code
_entity_poly.pdbx_strand_id
1 'polypeptide(L)'
;MGVGRRNWWRASSRKKPPKEFVCSISGSLMADPVIVASGQTFERNCIQACKKLGFVPLSKLDLSTLIPNMAIKATILEWCDTHGVDRPKPLGFAEAERIVQSLMADKSEEQKLDKEEDKERIKVSETELLNSVAENPPLKQQQQEQQQLSHLYSSSSSSSSSSSSSSSEIIEINNNNNSTDHPPPTTTTTTTTTTTTTSSSSSSDAYLDEEDFIAKLRSPLASEQEEAVKSLRHLTRSNEASRHALCTPRLLASLRPLLISRYGEIQTNSIAALVNLSLHKPNRVRIVRAGIVPCLIDSLKGGYPESQEHASGALFSLALEEENKMAIGVLGGLPPLLHSLSKSTSTSKSERTRQDSASALYHLTLVQSNRVKVVKLGGGGDMVGRAMLVLCNLAVCGEGRAAMMDGNAVEVFVGMLREGVEGAVGERCVAALWGMSLGSLRFRAVAREAGVAEVMRRVAEGE
;
A
#
# COMPACT_ATOMS: atom_id res chain seq x y z
N MET A 1 -2.91 -1.01 47.89
CA MET A 1 -3.07 -2.43 47.48
C MET A 1 -3.12 -2.47 45.96
N GLY A 2 -2.20 -3.15 45.29
CA GLY A 2 -2.12 -3.13 43.82
C GLY A 2 -3.27 -3.91 43.16
N VAL A 3 -3.97 -3.28 42.22
CA VAL A 3 -5.00 -3.95 41.40
C VAL A 3 -4.29 -4.82 40.36
N GLY A 4 -3.99 -6.06 40.73
CA GLY A 4 -3.29 -7.00 39.85
C GLY A 4 -3.98 -7.15 38.50
N ARG A 5 -3.24 -6.93 37.41
CA ARG A 5 -3.72 -7.13 36.02
C ARG A 5 -4.36 -8.52 35.94
N ARG A 6 -5.68 -8.59 35.67
CA ARG A 6 -6.46 -9.84 35.77
C ARG A 6 -6.15 -10.76 34.59
N ASN A 7 -5.08 -11.52 34.78
CA ASN A 7 -4.50 -12.47 33.85
C ASN A 7 -5.49 -13.62 33.57
N TRP A 8 -6.33 -13.41 32.55
CA TRP A 8 -7.45 -14.26 32.14
C TRP A 8 -7.05 -15.70 31.75
N TRP A 9 -5.75 -15.98 31.58
CA TRP A 9 -5.20 -17.31 31.34
C TRP A 9 -4.98 -18.18 32.60
N ARG A 10 -5.40 -17.74 33.80
CA ARG A 10 -5.17 -18.47 35.06
C ARG A 10 -6.25 -19.52 35.41
N ALA A 11 -7.12 -19.88 34.47
CA ALA A 11 -8.12 -20.94 34.61
C ALA A 11 -8.13 -21.87 33.38
N SER A 12 -8.01 -23.18 33.62
CA SER A 12 -7.90 -24.26 32.64
C SER A 12 -6.63 -24.27 31.76
N SER A 13 -6.18 -25.46 31.37
CA SER A 13 -4.87 -25.75 30.76
C SER A 13 -4.81 -25.49 29.25
N ARG A 14 -5.27 -24.31 28.80
CA ARG A 14 -5.31 -23.92 27.39
C ARG A 14 -3.98 -23.27 26.95
N LYS A 15 -3.52 -23.56 25.72
CA LYS A 15 -2.27 -23.00 25.17
C LYS A 15 -2.35 -21.46 25.12
N LYS A 16 -1.24 -20.77 25.42
CA LYS A 16 -1.17 -19.30 25.26
C LYS A 16 -1.41 -18.92 23.79
N PRO A 17 -2.20 -17.87 23.50
CA PRO A 17 -2.35 -17.37 22.13
C PRO A 17 -1.03 -16.80 21.60
N PRO A 18 -0.79 -16.88 20.28
CA PRO A 18 0.23 -16.09 19.58
C PRO A 18 0.13 -14.60 19.95
N LYS A 19 1.29 -13.92 20.07
CA LYS A 19 1.35 -12.51 20.50
C LYS A 19 0.64 -11.58 19.49
N GLU A 20 0.65 -12.00 18.24
CA GLU A 20 0.08 -11.34 17.06
C GLU A 20 -1.47 -11.25 17.14
N PHE A 21 -2.10 -12.07 17.97
CA PHE A 21 -3.55 -12.12 18.17
C PHE A 21 -4.03 -11.26 19.34
N VAL A 22 -3.11 -10.83 20.21
CA VAL A 22 -3.39 -10.11 21.44
C VAL A 22 -3.16 -8.62 21.23
N CYS A 23 -4.16 -7.79 21.52
CA CYS A 23 -3.99 -6.34 21.50
C CYS A 23 -3.07 -5.93 22.67
N SER A 24 -1.96 -5.25 22.37
CA SER A 24 -1.02 -4.79 23.41
C SER A 24 -1.56 -3.68 24.31
N ILE A 25 -2.73 -3.12 24.00
CA ILE A 25 -3.43 -2.13 24.85
C ILE A 25 -4.36 -2.83 25.86
N SER A 26 -5.19 -3.79 25.43
CA SER A 26 -6.13 -4.49 26.33
C SER A 26 -5.56 -5.74 26.99
N GLY A 27 -4.47 -6.32 26.47
CA GLY A 27 -3.96 -7.63 26.89
C GLY A 27 -4.91 -8.79 26.55
N SER A 28 -5.94 -8.56 25.73
CA SER A 28 -6.93 -9.55 25.29
C SER A 28 -6.74 -9.94 23.83
N LEU A 29 -7.31 -11.08 23.43
CA LEU A 29 -7.53 -11.37 22.01
C LEU A 29 -8.35 -10.26 21.34
N MET A 30 -8.04 -9.97 20.07
CA MET A 30 -8.76 -8.98 19.27
C MET A 30 -10.05 -9.56 18.68
N ALA A 31 -11.16 -8.86 18.88
CA ALA A 31 -12.46 -9.17 18.29
C ALA A 31 -12.72 -8.33 17.03
N ASP A 32 -12.24 -7.09 16.99
CA ASP A 32 -12.24 -6.22 15.80
C ASP A 32 -10.84 -5.64 15.52
N PRO A 33 -9.91 -6.49 15.04
CA PRO A 33 -8.54 -6.08 14.76
C PRO A 33 -8.46 -5.05 13.62
N VAL A 34 -7.78 -3.93 13.88
CA VAL A 34 -7.48 -2.86 12.91
C VAL A 34 -5.98 -2.60 12.84
N ILE A 35 -5.48 -2.39 11.63
CA ILE A 35 -4.12 -1.89 11.37
C ILE A 35 -4.13 -0.37 11.49
N VAL A 36 -3.10 0.15 12.18
CA VAL A 36 -2.78 1.59 12.22
C VAL A 36 -1.57 1.91 11.33
N ALA A 37 -1.20 3.18 11.17
CA ALA A 37 -0.17 3.61 10.22
C ALA A 37 1.24 3.02 10.46
N SER A 38 1.56 2.53 11.67
CA SER A 38 2.81 1.79 11.97
C SER A 38 2.83 0.35 11.42
N GLY A 39 1.71 -0.12 10.87
CA GLY A 39 1.54 -1.50 10.43
C GLY A 39 1.27 -2.50 11.54
N GLN A 40 1.18 -2.07 12.80
CA GLN A 40 0.75 -2.90 13.92
C GLN A 40 -0.79 -3.04 13.93
N THR A 41 -1.28 -4.16 14.45
CA THR A 41 -2.72 -4.45 14.57
C THR A 41 -3.17 -4.39 16.03
N PHE A 42 -4.32 -3.76 16.28
CA PHE A 42 -4.90 -3.52 17.61
C PHE A 42 -6.42 -3.71 17.60
N GLU A 43 -7.04 -3.85 18.78
CA GLU A 43 -8.50 -3.80 18.93
C GLU A 43 -9.04 -2.39 18.63
N ARG A 44 -10.06 -2.26 17.75
CA ARG A 44 -10.55 -0.96 17.25
C ARG A 44 -10.87 0.02 18.37
N ASN A 45 -11.63 -0.43 19.38
CA ASN A 45 -12.12 0.46 20.42
C ASN A 45 -11.00 0.93 21.36
N CYS A 46 -9.91 0.16 21.51
CA CYS A 46 -8.71 0.61 22.21
C CYS A 46 -8.06 1.81 21.50
N ILE A 47 -7.94 1.77 20.17
CA ILE A 47 -7.36 2.87 19.39
C ILE A 47 -8.29 4.08 19.34
N GLN A 48 -9.61 3.88 19.24
CA GLN A 48 -10.57 4.98 19.33
C GLN A 48 -10.56 5.66 20.71
N ALA A 49 -10.44 4.89 21.80
CA ALA A 49 -10.27 5.42 23.15
C ALA A 49 -8.95 6.21 23.30
N CYS A 50 -7.82 5.67 22.80
CA CYS A 50 -6.55 6.39 22.73
C CYS A 50 -6.68 7.74 22.00
N LYS A 51 -7.34 7.74 20.83
CA LYS A 51 -7.57 8.95 20.03
C LYS A 51 -8.47 9.98 20.73
N LYS A 52 -9.53 9.53 21.43
CA LYS A 52 -10.43 10.41 22.22
C LYS A 52 -9.72 11.03 23.43
N LEU A 53 -8.81 10.29 24.07
CA LEU A 53 -8.08 10.72 25.27
C LEU A 53 -6.74 11.41 24.96
N GLY A 54 -6.41 11.65 23.68
CA GLY A 54 -5.13 12.22 23.26
C GLY A 54 -3.90 11.34 23.57
N PHE A 55 -4.11 10.07 23.93
CA PHE A 55 -3.07 9.19 24.43
C PHE A 55 -2.41 8.38 23.31
N VAL A 56 -1.08 8.32 23.35
CA VAL A 56 -0.26 7.55 22.42
C VAL A 56 0.52 6.49 23.21
N PRO A 57 0.02 5.24 23.31
CA PRO A 57 0.64 4.20 24.13
C PRO A 57 2.03 3.78 23.65
N LEU A 58 2.36 3.98 22.37
CA LEU A 58 3.65 3.67 21.77
C LEU A 58 4.18 4.89 21.00
N SER A 59 5.41 5.31 21.27
CA SER A 59 6.04 6.47 20.61
C SER A 59 6.00 6.33 19.08
N LYS A 60 5.56 7.38 18.38
CA LYS A 60 5.38 7.46 16.91
C LYS A 60 4.20 6.63 16.32
N LEU A 61 3.16 6.33 17.11
CA LEU A 61 1.94 5.69 16.62
C LEU A 61 0.94 6.71 16.05
N ASP A 62 0.87 6.85 14.72
CA ASP A 62 -0.20 7.64 14.08
C ASP A 62 -1.54 6.88 14.10
N LEU A 63 -2.57 7.55 14.62
CA LEU A 63 -3.95 7.07 14.81
C LEU A 63 -4.93 7.69 13.78
N SER A 64 -4.42 8.31 12.71
CA SER A 64 -5.24 8.88 11.62
C SER A 64 -6.06 7.80 10.89
N THR A 65 -5.44 6.64 10.66
CA THR A 65 -5.86 5.64 9.68
C THR A 65 -6.10 4.31 10.37
N LEU A 66 -7.34 3.80 10.31
CA LEU A 66 -7.74 2.50 10.84
C LEU A 66 -8.22 1.61 9.69
N ILE A 67 -7.53 0.50 9.44
CA ILE A 67 -7.82 -0.41 8.32
C ILE A 67 -8.20 -1.79 8.87
N PRO A 68 -9.41 -2.33 8.60
CA PRO A 68 -9.85 -3.61 9.15
C PRO A 68 -8.95 -4.79 8.74
N ASN A 69 -8.41 -5.52 9.71
CA ASN A 69 -7.55 -6.68 9.48
C ASN A 69 -8.38 -7.97 9.50
N MET A 70 -9.19 -8.17 8.45
CA MET A 70 -10.05 -9.34 8.32
C MET A 70 -9.26 -10.66 8.27
N ALA A 71 -8.01 -10.63 7.80
CA ALA A 71 -7.12 -11.79 7.81
C ALA A 71 -6.80 -12.24 9.24
N ILE A 72 -6.26 -11.34 10.09
CA ILE A 72 -6.02 -11.63 11.51
C ILE A 72 -7.32 -12.00 12.22
N LYS A 73 -8.46 -11.36 11.90
CA LYS A 73 -9.76 -11.74 12.47
C LYS A 73 -10.12 -13.20 12.17
N ALA A 74 -9.95 -13.64 10.92
CA ALA A 74 -10.19 -15.04 10.53
C ALA A 74 -9.21 -15.99 11.24
N THR A 75 -7.90 -15.68 11.27
CA THR A 75 -6.91 -16.53 11.95
C THR A 75 -7.14 -16.64 13.46
N ILE A 76 -7.61 -15.57 14.11
CA ILE A 76 -7.99 -15.59 15.53
C ILE A 76 -9.18 -16.53 15.77
N LEU A 77 -10.22 -16.46 14.93
CA LEU A 77 -11.40 -17.32 15.06
C LEU A 77 -11.03 -18.79 14.84
N GLU A 78 -10.28 -19.08 13.77
CA GLU A 78 -9.78 -20.42 13.46
C GLU A 78 -8.91 -21.00 14.60
N TRP A 79 -8.02 -20.18 15.17
CA TRP A 79 -7.21 -20.59 16.31
C TRP A 79 -8.06 -20.86 17.55
N CYS A 80 -9.09 -20.05 17.82
CA CYS A 80 -10.02 -20.25 18.92
C CYS A 80 -10.76 -21.58 18.78
N ASP A 81 -11.34 -21.82 17.61
CA ASP A 81 -12.09 -23.05 17.31
C ASP A 81 -11.18 -24.29 17.42
N THR A 82 -9.98 -24.24 16.79
CA THR A 82 -8.96 -25.32 16.85
C THR A 82 -8.50 -25.64 18.28
N HIS A 83 -8.45 -24.65 19.17
CA HIS A 83 -7.96 -24.83 20.55
C HIS A 83 -9.07 -24.92 21.60
N GLY A 84 -10.34 -24.94 21.19
CA GLY A 84 -11.50 -24.93 22.08
C GLY A 84 -11.51 -23.72 23.02
N VAL A 85 -11.05 -22.56 22.54
CA VAL A 85 -11.04 -21.27 23.27
C VAL A 85 -12.26 -20.47 22.86
N ASP A 86 -12.90 -19.81 23.82
CA ASP A 86 -14.08 -18.98 23.58
C ASP A 86 -13.75 -17.79 22.65
N ARG A 87 -14.47 -17.66 21.54
CA ARG A 87 -14.26 -16.60 20.53
C ARG A 87 -14.33 -15.21 21.18
N PRO A 88 -13.41 -14.28 20.85
CA PRO A 88 -13.33 -12.99 21.52
C PRO A 88 -14.55 -12.12 21.24
N LYS A 89 -15.14 -11.56 22.31
CA LYS A 89 -16.30 -10.66 22.24
C LYS A 89 -15.81 -9.21 21.98
N PRO A 90 -16.52 -8.41 21.15
CA PRO A 90 -16.18 -7.00 20.94
C PRO A 90 -16.06 -6.22 22.26
N LEU A 91 -14.91 -5.57 22.47
CA LEU A 91 -14.65 -4.78 23.66
C LEU A 91 -15.49 -3.50 23.63
N GLY A 92 -16.41 -3.33 24.58
CA GLY A 92 -17.26 -2.13 24.65
C GLY A 92 -16.44 -0.86 24.82
N PHE A 93 -16.83 0.23 24.14
CA PHE A 93 -16.04 1.47 24.09
C PHE A 93 -15.69 2.03 25.48
N ALA A 94 -16.65 2.09 26.41
CA ALA A 94 -16.42 2.56 27.77
C ALA A 94 -15.43 1.69 28.58
N GLU A 95 -15.29 0.40 28.25
CA GLU A 95 -14.29 -0.47 28.88
C GLU A 95 -12.91 -0.25 28.26
N ALA A 96 -12.85 -0.02 26.94
CA ALA A 96 -11.62 0.40 26.27
C ALA A 96 -11.12 1.76 26.81
N GLU A 97 -12.01 2.71 27.11
CA GLU A 97 -11.65 3.97 27.78
C GLU A 97 -11.01 3.75 29.16
N ARG A 98 -11.60 2.89 30.01
CA ARG A 98 -11.03 2.56 31.34
C ARG A 98 -9.64 1.93 31.23
N ILE A 99 -9.46 1.01 30.29
CA ILE A 99 -8.16 0.37 30.02
C ILE A 99 -7.12 1.42 29.63
N VAL A 100 -7.46 2.32 28.71
CA VAL A 100 -6.56 3.41 28.28
C VAL A 100 -6.26 4.38 29.42
N GLN A 101 -7.27 4.76 30.23
CA GLN A 101 -7.08 5.61 31.40
C GLN A 101 -6.15 4.96 32.45
N SER A 102 -6.24 3.65 32.66
CA SER A 102 -5.28 2.92 33.52
C SER A 102 -3.87 3.00 32.96
N LEU A 103 -3.67 2.82 31.65
CA LEU A 103 -2.34 2.93 31.02
C LEU A 103 -1.78 4.36 31.02
N MET A 104 -2.65 5.38 31.06
CA MET A 104 -2.25 6.77 31.28
C MET A 104 -1.76 7.00 32.73
N ALA A 105 -2.41 6.37 33.71
CA ALA A 105 -1.99 6.40 35.11
C ALA A 105 -0.65 5.67 35.31
N ASP A 106 -0.53 4.41 34.85
CA ASP A 106 0.71 3.60 34.91
C ASP A 106 1.93 4.42 34.42
N LYS A 107 1.85 4.99 33.21
CA LYS A 107 2.94 5.81 32.64
C LYS A 107 3.23 7.10 33.41
N SER A 108 2.23 7.65 34.10
CA SER A 108 2.39 8.85 34.93
C SER A 108 3.03 8.55 36.29
N GLU A 109 3.18 7.28 36.65
CA GLU A 109 3.96 6.81 37.79
C GLU A 109 5.37 6.40 37.36
N GLU A 110 5.52 5.67 36.24
CA GLU A 110 6.82 5.38 35.61
C GLU A 110 7.64 6.67 35.39
N GLN A 111 7.05 7.71 34.76
CA GLN A 111 7.70 9.01 34.53
C GLN A 111 7.93 9.86 35.79
N LYS A 112 7.52 9.40 36.99
CA LYS A 112 7.91 10.00 38.28
C LYS A 112 9.11 9.25 38.87
N LEU A 113 9.08 7.92 38.84
CA LEU A 113 10.20 7.07 39.28
C LEU A 113 11.47 7.39 38.50
N ASP A 114 11.42 7.46 37.16
CA ASP A 114 12.54 7.87 36.30
C ASP A 114 13.15 9.22 36.76
N LYS A 115 12.29 10.17 37.16
CA LYS A 115 12.68 11.53 37.59
C LYS A 115 13.14 11.62 39.04
N GLU A 116 12.88 10.61 39.87
CA GLU A 116 13.47 10.51 41.20
C GLU A 116 14.83 9.80 41.12
N GLU A 117 14.98 8.74 40.32
CA GLU A 117 16.28 8.10 40.06
C GLU A 117 17.30 9.06 39.42
N ASP A 118 16.93 9.81 38.37
CA ASP A 118 17.82 10.83 37.79
C ASP A 118 18.18 11.92 38.80
N LYS A 119 17.26 12.28 39.69
CA LYS A 119 17.47 13.33 40.70
C LYS A 119 18.34 12.85 41.87
N GLU A 120 18.40 11.56 42.14
CA GLU A 120 19.41 10.96 43.02
C GLU A 120 20.77 10.83 42.32
N ARG A 121 20.82 10.40 41.05
CA ARG A 121 22.07 10.39 40.25
C ARG A 121 22.73 11.77 40.20
N ILE A 122 21.95 12.81 39.90
CA ILE A 122 22.45 14.19 39.82
C ILE A 122 23.03 14.65 41.16
N LYS A 123 22.38 14.34 42.29
CA LYS A 123 22.92 14.66 43.64
C LYS A 123 24.24 13.95 43.92
N VAL A 124 24.35 12.66 43.59
CA VAL A 124 25.59 11.90 43.77
C VAL A 124 26.71 12.53 42.94
N SER A 125 26.45 12.81 41.65
CA SER A 125 27.40 13.50 40.77
C SER A 125 27.81 14.88 41.29
N GLU A 126 26.87 15.65 41.84
CA GLU A 126 27.13 16.98 42.42
C GLU A 126 28.03 16.88 43.66
N THR A 127 27.83 15.90 44.55
CA THR A 127 28.75 15.67 45.68
C THR A 127 30.15 15.20 45.27
N GLU A 128 30.25 14.43 44.18
CA GLU A 128 31.53 13.93 43.66
C GLU A 128 32.32 15.05 42.94
N LEU A 129 31.61 15.93 42.22
CA LEU A 129 32.17 17.15 41.63
C LEU A 129 32.61 18.18 42.67
N LEU A 130 31.87 18.37 43.77
CA LEU A 130 32.23 19.32 44.82
C LEU A 130 33.54 18.95 45.53
N ASN A 131 33.82 17.66 45.72
CA ASN A 131 35.13 17.20 46.20
C ASN A 131 36.24 17.45 45.17
N SER A 132 35.93 17.38 43.88
CA SER A 132 36.91 17.51 42.78
C SER A 132 37.31 18.96 42.48
N VAL A 133 36.47 19.94 42.83
CA VAL A 133 36.71 21.38 42.57
C VAL A 133 37.56 22.05 43.67
N ALA A 134 37.88 21.34 44.76
CA ALA A 134 38.80 21.83 45.78
C ALA A 134 40.26 21.96 45.31
N GLU A 135 40.63 21.26 44.22
CA GLU A 135 42.00 21.26 43.68
C GLU A 135 42.10 21.91 42.28
N ASN A 136 42.81 23.05 42.24
CA ASN A 136 43.37 23.78 41.08
C ASN A 136 42.56 24.96 40.45
N PRO A 137 43.20 26.12 40.16
CA PRO A 137 42.59 27.30 39.51
C PRO A 137 42.76 27.33 37.95
N PRO A 138 42.02 28.20 37.21
CA PRO A 138 41.85 28.10 35.76
C PRO A 138 42.66 29.08 34.86
N LEU A 139 42.76 28.76 33.55
CA LEU A 139 43.25 29.61 32.44
C LEU A 139 42.32 29.51 31.19
N LYS A 140 42.57 30.30 30.11
CA LYS A 140 41.61 30.62 29.01
C LYS A 140 42.16 30.44 27.57
N GLN A 141 41.31 30.08 26.59
CA GLN A 141 41.24 30.56 25.15
C GLN A 141 40.15 29.77 24.34
N GLN A 142 39.21 30.33 23.53
CA GLN A 142 39.17 31.02 22.19
C GLN A 142 39.13 30.07 20.93
N GLN A 143 38.01 29.96 20.16
CA GLN A 143 37.59 30.60 18.86
C GLN A 143 38.22 30.00 17.54
N GLN A 144 37.62 29.87 16.33
CA GLN A 144 36.29 30.17 15.69
C GLN A 144 35.92 29.03 14.65
N GLU A 145 35.29 29.05 13.44
CA GLU A 145 34.76 30.00 12.41
C GLU A 145 33.60 29.40 11.50
N GLN A 146 33.59 29.57 10.15
CA GLN A 146 32.42 29.60 9.21
C GLN A 146 32.79 29.29 7.70
N GLN A 147 31.97 29.14 6.62
CA GLN A 147 30.53 28.89 6.25
C GLN A 147 30.39 28.79 4.66
N GLN A 148 29.21 28.44 4.06
CA GLN A 148 28.73 28.71 2.64
C GLN A 148 29.08 27.72 1.47
N LEU A 149 28.44 27.66 0.27
CA LEU A 149 27.27 28.32 -0.41
C LEU A 149 26.55 27.36 -1.46
N SER A 150 25.65 27.87 -2.35
CA SER A 150 24.80 27.11 -3.32
C SER A 150 24.49 27.87 -4.64
N HIS A 151 24.17 27.17 -5.75
CA HIS A 151 23.60 27.64 -7.07
C HIS A 151 23.50 26.45 -8.09
N LEU A 152 22.86 26.42 -9.29
CA LEU A 152 21.96 27.33 -10.06
C LEU A 152 21.14 26.59 -11.18
N TYR A 153 19.86 26.96 -11.38
CA TYR A 153 19.03 27.01 -12.62
C TYR A 153 18.58 25.78 -13.45
N SER A 154 17.56 26.03 -14.31
CA SER A 154 16.73 25.06 -15.06
C SER A 154 16.61 25.36 -16.57
N SER A 155 16.15 24.39 -17.38
CA SER A 155 15.47 24.61 -18.68
C SER A 155 14.70 23.36 -19.14
N SER A 156 13.69 23.55 -19.99
CA SER A 156 12.80 22.47 -20.49
C SER A 156 12.50 22.64 -21.98
N SER A 157 12.23 21.55 -22.69
CA SER A 157 11.65 21.56 -24.03
C SER A 157 10.79 20.32 -24.26
N SER A 158 9.80 20.45 -25.15
CA SER A 158 8.74 19.46 -25.37
C SER A 158 8.54 19.17 -26.85
N SER A 159 8.29 17.91 -27.20
CA SER A 159 7.77 17.52 -28.51
C SER A 159 6.78 16.37 -28.38
N SER A 160 5.78 16.36 -29.25
CA SER A 160 4.64 15.44 -29.22
C SER A 160 4.38 14.86 -30.61
N SER A 161 4.14 13.56 -30.69
CA SER A 161 3.65 12.91 -31.90
C SER A 161 2.68 11.79 -31.54
N SER A 162 1.56 11.72 -32.25
CA SER A 162 0.45 10.79 -32.00
C SER A 162 0.14 9.98 -33.26
N SER A 163 -0.04 8.67 -33.11
CA SER A 163 -0.66 7.82 -34.12
C SER A 163 -1.57 6.80 -33.44
N SER A 164 -2.65 6.42 -34.14
CA SER A 164 -3.81 5.73 -33.57
C SER A 164 -4.08 4.39 -34.23
N SER A 165 -4.48 3.37 -33.46
CA SER A 165 -5.23 2.21 -33.94
C SER A 165 -5.99 1.56 -32.78
N SER A 166 -7.19 1.05 -33.06
CA SER A 166 -8.14 0.59 -32.03
C SER A 166 -8.02 -0.90 -31.73
N SER A 167 -8.18 -1.31 -30.46
CA SER A 167 -9.13 -2.37 -30.05
C SER A 167 -9.22 -2.59 -28.53
N SER A 168 -10.41 -2.34 -27.95
CA SER A 168 -10.93 -3.03 -26.75
C SER A 168 -10.17 -2.91 -25.40
N GLU A 169 -9.37 -1.87 -25.17
CA GLU A 169 -8.56 -1.75 -23.96
C GLU A 169 -9.29 -1.20 -22.71
N ILE A 170 -9.06 -1.82 -21.55
CA ILE A 170 -9.31 -1.21 -20.24
C ILE A 170 -8.31 -0.05 -20.08
N ILE A 171 -8.69 1.04 -19.39
CA ILE A 171 -7.80 2.20 -19.19
C ILE A 171 -6.49 1.72 -18.55
N GLU A 172 -5.39 1.90 -19.29
CA GLU A 172 -4.05 1.69 -18.75
C GLU A 172 -3.76 2.74 -17.69
N ILE A 173 -3.06 2.34 -16.62
CA ILE A 173 -2.66 3.24 -15.54
C ILE A 173 -1.44 4.06 -16.01
N ASN A 174 -1.69 4.96 -16.96
CA ASN A 174 -0.67 5.79 -17.61
C ASN A 174 -0.61 7.16 -16.93
N ASN A 175 0.56 7.50 -16.38
CA ASN A 175 0.71 8.45 -15.28
C ASN A 175 1.14 9.86 -15.74
N ASN A 176 0.29 10.54 -16.52
CA ASN A 176 0.54 11.90 -17.03
C ASN A 176 -0.46 12.92 -16.45
N ASN A 177 -0.18 13.42 -15.24
CA ASN A 177 -0.90 14.56 -14.67
C ASN A 177 -0.28 15.88 -15.13
N ASN A 178 -1.00 16.70 -15.89
CA ASN A 178 -0.71 18.13 -16.02
C ASN A 178 -2.03 18.91 -16.14
N SER A 179 -2.44 19.54 -15.04
CA SER A 179 -3.70 20.29 -14.95
C SER A 179 -3.44 21.79 -15.12
N THR A 180 -4.10 22.41 -16.10
CA THR A 180 -4.14 23.86 -16.26
C THR A 180 -5.59 24.31 -16.46
N ASP A 181 -6.19 24.92 -15.45
CA ASP A 181 -7.50 25.55 -15.54
C ASP A 181 -7.49 26.76 -16.48
N HIS A 182 -8.54 26.91 -17.30
CA HIS A 182 -9.00 28.22 -17.78
C HIS A 182 -10.50 28.14 -18.16
N PRO A 183 -11.28 29.22 -17.96
CA PRO A 183 -12.73 29.21 -18.15
C PRO A 183 -13.14 29.47 -19.62
N PRO A 184 -14.36 29.05 -20.03
CA PRO A 184 -14.89 29.35 -21.35
C PRO A 184 -15.36 30.81 -21.48
N PRO A 185 -15.22 31.44 -22.67
CA PRO A 185 -15.76 32.77 -22.93
C PRO A 185 -17.25 32.75 -23.26
N THR A 186 -17.96 33.82 -22.93
CA THR A 186 -19.34 34.07 -23.36
C THR A 186 -19.40 34.54 -24.82
N THR A 187 -20.28 33.94 -25.62
CA THR A 187 -20.70 34.49 -26.92
C THR A 187 -22.22 34.52 -27.04
N THR A 188 -22.77 35.70 -27.33
CA THR A 188 -24.22 35.95 -27.44
C THR A 188 -24.63 35.91 -28.91
N THR A 189 -25.57 35.02 -29.26
CA THR A 189 -26.26 35.04 -30.56
C THR A 189 -27.76 34.81 -30.35
N THR A 190 -28.58 35.63 -31.00
CA THR A 190 -30.05 35.67 -30.81
C THR A 190 -30.76 35.31 -32.12
N THR A 191 -32.03 34.89 -32.03
CA THR A 191 -33.00 34.70 -33.15
C THR A 191 -32.72 33.48 -34.06
N THR A 192 -33.70 32.75 -34.61
CA THR A 192 -35.16 33.00 -34.70
C THR A 192 -35.98 31.72 -34.45
N THR A 193 -37.24 31.90 -34.05
CA THR A 193 -38.27 30.89 -33.78
C THR A 193 -38.75 30.09 -34.99
N THR A 194 -39.02 28.80 -34.78
CA THR A 194 -40.16 28.07 -35.37
C THR A 194 -40.67 27.01 -34.38
N THR A 195 -41.97 26.70 -34.42
CA THR A 195 -42.70 25.99 -33.36
C THR A 195 -43.10 24.57 -33.73
N THR A 196 -42.87 23.58 -32.85
CA THR A 196 -43.77 22.42 -32.70
C THR A 196 -43.63 21.73 -31.33
N THR A 197 -44.78 21.51 -30.67
CA THR A 197 -45.04 20.50 -29.61
C THR A 197 -43.92 20.17 -28.61
N THR A 198 -43.92 20.88 -27.48
CA THR A 198 -43.14 20.51 -26.29
C THR A 198 -43.91 19.49 -25.43
N SER A 199 -43.38 18.27 -25.31
CA SER A 199 -43.66 17.43 -24.14
C SER A 199 -42.72 17.84 -23.00
N SER A 200 -43.23 17.85 -21.76
CA SER A 200 -42.53 18.47 -20.62
C SER A 200 -41.44 17.58 -20.03
N SER A 201 -40.25 17.54 -20.66
CA SER A 201 -39.04 16.99 -20.04
C SER A 201 -38.39 18.03 -19.12
N SER A 202 -38.78 18.05 -17.85
CA SER A 202 -38.09 18.80 -16.80
C SER A 202 -36.64 18.33 -16.67
N SER A 203 -35.69 19.26 -16.70
CA SER A 203 -34.27 18.98 -16.54
C SER A 203 -33.93 18.54 -15.11
N SER A 204 -33.98 17.24 -14.87
CA SER A 204 -33.48 16.60 -13.65
C SER A 204 -32.05 16.11 -13.87
N ASP A 205 -31.10 16.58 -13.06
CA ASP A 205 -29.75 15.99 -13.02
C ASP A 205 -29.86 14.49 -12.73
N ALA A 206 -29.11 13.68 -13.48
CA ALA A 206 -29.17 12.23 -13.39
C ALA A 206 -28.48 11.72 -12.11
N TYR A 207 -29.21 11.72 -11.00
CA TYR A 207 -28.82 11.01 -9.78
C TYR A 207 -28.53 9.55 -10.12
N LEU A 208 -27.27 9.15 -9.97
CA LEU A 208 -26.86 7.75 -10.08
C LEU A 208 -27.43 7.00 -8.87
N ASP A 209 -28.40 6.11 -9.11
CA ASP A 209 -29.12 5.43 -8.03
C ASP A 209 -28.22 4.37 -7.33
N GLU A 210 -27.53 4.82 -6.28
CA GLU A 210 -26.74 3.97 -5.40
C GLU A 210 -27.59 2.88 -4.72
N GLU A 211 -28.89 3.13 -4.50
CA GLU A 211 -29.78 2.18 -3.81
C GLU A 211 -30.21 1.05 -4.75
N ASP A 212 -30.53 1.33 -6.02
CA ASP A 212 -30.77 0.29 -7.04
C ASP A 212 -29.54 -0.62 -7.22
N PHE A 213 -28.34 -0.02 -7.30
CA PHE A 213 -27.10 -0.78 -7.29
C PHE A 213 -26.95 -1.62 -6.01
N ILE A 214 -27.13 -1.03 -4.83
CA ILE A 214 -27.01 -1.76 -3.55
C ILE A 214 -28.05 -2.89 -3.42
N ALA A 215 -29.27 -2.69 -3.92
CA ALA A 215 -30.33 -3.70 -3.92
C ALA A 215 -29.93 -4.90 -4.80
N LYS A 216 -29.60 -4.66 -6.07
CA LYS A 216 -29.24 -5.73 -7.02
C LYS A 216 -27.94 -6.46 -6.63
N LEU A 217 -26.92 -5.73 -6.15
CA LEU A 217 -25.68 -6.33 -5.62
C LEU A 217 -25.89 -7.21 -4.39
N ARG A 218 -27.02 -7.03 -3.66
CA ARG A 218 -27.40 -7.85 -2.50
C ARG A 218 -28.49 -8.89 -2.80
N SER A 219 -28.98 -8.95 -4.05
CA SER A 219 -29.98 -9.92 -4.46
C SER A 219 -29.49 -11.35 -4.23
N PRO A 220 -30.36 -12.31 -3.85
CA PRO A 220 -30.00 -13.72 -3.86
C PRO A 220 -29.90 -14.30 -5.28
N LEU A 221 -30.34 -13.57 -6.32
CA LEU A 221 -30.22 -14.00 -7.72
C LEU A 221 -28.85 -13.60 -8.29
N ALA A 222 -28.07 -14.61 -8.70
CA ALA A 222 -26.77 -14.41 -9.34
C ALA A 222 -26.86 -13.55 -10.63
N SER A 223 -27.97 -13.64 -11.38
CA SER A 223 -28.21 -12.83 -12.58
C SER A 223 -28.30 -11.33 -12.28
N GLU A 224 -29.02 -10.95 -11.22
CA GLU A 224 -29.18 -9.54 -10.81
C GLU A 224 -27.87 -8.97 -10.26
N GLN A 225 -27.11 -9.79 -9.50
CA GLN A 225 -25.74 -9.45 -9.09
C GLN A 225 -24.84 -9.22 -10.31
N GLU A 226 -24.90 -10.10 -11.32
CA GLU A 226 -24.07 -10.03 -12.52
C GLU A 226 -24.38 -8.80 -13.38
N GLU A 227 -25.66 -8.50 -13.61
CA GLU A 227 -26.11 -7.30 -14.30
C GLU A 227 -25.66 -6.02 -13.58
N ALA A 228 -25.78 -5.98 -12.24
CA ALA A 228 -25.35 -4.85 -11.44
C ALA A 228 -23.84 -4.62 -11.51
N VAL A 229 -22.99 -5.66 -11.40
CA VAL A 229 -21.53 -5.48 -11.48
C VAL A 229 -21.07 -5.15 -12.90
N LYS A 230 -21.75 -5.66 -13.95
CA LYS A 230 -21.49 -5.26 -15.34
C LYS A 230 -21.85 -3.80 -15.59
N SER A 231 -23.00 -3.36 -15.09
CA SER A 231 -23.44 -1.96 -15.17
C SER A 231 -22.50 -1.02 -14.40
N LEU A 232 -22.05 -1.43 -13.20
CA LEU A 232 -21.08 -0.69 -12.40
C LEU A 232 -19.70 -0.62 -13.09
N ARG A 233 -19.20 -1.73 -13.66
CA ARG A 233 -17.97 -1.78 -14.46
C ARG A 233 -18.05 -0.83 -15.66
N HIS A 234 -19.19 -0.79 -16.36
CA HIS A 234 -19.41 0.10 -17.49
C HIS A 234 -19.41 1.58 -17.06
N LEU A 235 -20.26 1.94 -16.10
CA LEU A 235 -20.45 3.32 -15.63
C LEU A 235 -19.18 3.94 -15.03
N THR A 236 -18.34 3.12 -14.39
CA THR A 236 -17.04 3.56 -13.81
C THR A 236 -15.89 3.57 -14.81
N ARG A 237 -16.04 3.01 -16.03
CA ARG A 237 -14.94 2.87 -17.01
C ARG A 237 -14.40 4.21 -17.49
N SER A 238 -15.26 5.16 -17.83
CA SER A 238 -14.86 6.44 -18.42
C SER A 238 -15.26 7.66 -17.61
N ASN A 239 -16.34 7.59 -16.82
CA ASN A 239 -16.87 8.74 -16.09
C ASN A 239 -16.21 8.88 -14.70
N GLU A 240 -15.47 9.97 -14.50
CA GLU A 240 -14.81 10.28 -13.22
C GLU A 240 -15.78 10.73 -12.12
N ALA A 241 -16.85 11.47 -12.46
CA ALA A 241 -17.88 11.82 -11.49
C ALA A 241 -18.59 10.55 -10.96
N SER A 242 -18.84 9.56 -11.82
CA SER A 242 -19.32 8.23 -11.40
C SER A 242 -18.31 7.52 -10.49
N ARG A 243 -17.01 7.59 -10.81
CA ARG A 243 -15.96 7.02 -9.94
C ARG A 243 -15.93 7.70 -8.57
N HIS A 244 -16.11 9.01 -8.50
CA HIS A 244 -16.19 9.76 -7.24
C HIS A 244 -17.44 9.36 -6.44
N ALA A 245 -18.62 9.48 -7.05
CA ALA A 245 -19.91 9.29 -6.38
C ALA A 245 -20.10 7.85 -5.86
N LEU A 246 -19.81 6.84 -6.68
CA LEU A 246 -20.12 5.44 -6.37
C LEU A 246 -19.11 4.80 -5.41
N CYS A 247 -17.98 5.43 -5.08
CA CYS A 247 -16.99 4.86 -4.15
C CYS A 247 -17.39 5.03 -2.67
N THR A 248 -18.65 4.74 -2.31
CA THR A 248 -19.17 4.90 -0.96
C THR A 248 -18.79 3.71 -0.06
N PRO A 249 -18.78 3.88 1.28
CA PRO A 249 -18.63 2.74 2.20
C PRO A 249 -19.74 1.70 2.06
N ARG A 250 -20.95 2.10 1.62
CA ARG A 250 -22.13 1.22 1.48
C ARG A 250 -22.02 0.36 0.22
N LEU A 251 -21.65 0.95 -0.91
CA LEU A 251 -21.41 0.21 -2.14
C LEU A 251 -20.21 -0.72 -1.99
N LEU A 252 -19.09 -0.24 -1.45
CA LEU A 252 -17.89 -1.07 -1.20
C LEU A 252 -18.19 -2.25 -0.26
N ALA A 253 -19.00 -2.05 0.79
CA ALA A 253 -19.42 -3.14 1.67
C ALA A 253 -20.34 -4.16 0.97
N SER A 254 -21.13 -3.74 -0.02
CA SER A 254 -22.04 -4.59 -0.80
C SER A 254 -21.32 -5.32 -1.94
N LEU A 255 -20.28 -4.70 -2.52
CA LEU A 255 -19.42 -5.29 -3.55
C LEU A 255 -18.44 -6.32 -2.97
N ARG A 256 -17.98 -6.16 -1.72
CA ARG A 256 -16.94 -6.99 -1.10
C ARG A 256 -17.19 -8.52 -1.16
N PRO A 257 -18.41 -9.05 -0.91
CA PRO A 257 -18.68 -10.49 -1.06
C PRO A 257 -18.55 -10.98 -2.51
N LEU A 258 -18.85 -10.12 -3.50
CA LEU A 258 -18.83 -10.47 -4.91
C LEU A 258 -17.40 -10.59 -5.47
N LEU A 259 -16.43 -9.90 -4.85
CA LEU A 259 -14.99 -10.04 -5.14
C LEU A 259 -14.44 -11.45 -4.87
N ILE A 260 -15.14 -12.27 -4.09
CA ILE A 260 -14.86 -13.70 -3.86
C ILE A 260 -15.99 -14.59 -4.42
N SER A 261 -16.62 -14.12 -5.51
CA SER A 261 -17.61 -14.82 -6.34
C SER A 261 -17.24 -16.28 -6.66
N ARG A 262 -18.11 -17.26 -6.39
CA ARG A 262 -18.05 -18.60 -7.03
C ARG A 262 -18.45 -18.59 -8.50
N TYR A 263 -18.91 -17.44 -9.00
CA TYR A 263 -19.32 -17.21 -10.38
C TYR A 263 -18.28 -16.29 -11.04
N GLY A 264 -17.61 -16.78 -12.08
CA GLY A 264 -16.46 -16.09 -12.68
C GLY A 264 -16.78 -14.73 -13.30
N GLU A 265 -17.95 -14.59 -13.93
CA GLU A 265 -18.45 -13.31 -14.42
C GLU A 265 -18.64 -12.31 -13.28
N ILE A 266 -19.28 -12.73 -12.19
CA ILE A 266 -19.51 -11.86 -11.01
C ILE A 266 -18.17 -11.44 -10.39
N GLN A 267 -17.25 -12.39 -10.15
CA GLN A 267 -15.94 -12.08 -9.58
C GLN A 267 -15.15 -11.11 -10.46
N THR A 268 -15.01 -11.43 -11.74
CA THR A 268 -14.20 -10.66 -12.70
C THR A 268 -14.75 -9.24 -12.89
N ASN A 269 -16.06 -9.10 -13.09
CA ASN A 269 -16.67 -7.78 -13.26
C ASN A 269 -16.65 -6.96 -11.96
N SER A 270 -16.75 -7.60 -10.78
CA SER A 270 -16.61 -6.92 -9.49
C SER A 270 -15.21 -6.34 -9.26
N ILE A 271 -14.16 -7.13 -9.55
CA ILE A 271 -12.77 -6.67 -9.40
C ILE A 271 -12.45 -5.60 -10.45
N ALA A 272 -12.92 -5.77 -11.70
CA ALA A 272 -12.75 -4.74 -12.74
C ALA A 272 -13.43 -3.40 -12.39
N ALA A 273 -14.65 -3.45 -11.82
CA ALA A 273 -15.31 -2.25 -11.31
C ALA A 273 -14.49 -1.59 -10.18
N LEU A 274 -13.84 -2.37 -9.31
CA LEU A 274 -12.95 -1.85 -8.29
C LEU A 274 -11.67 -1.21 -8.88
N VAL A 275 -11.06 -1.82 -9.90
CA VAL A 275 -9.92 -1.23 -10.65
C VAL A 275 -10.32 0.14 -11.17
N ASN A 276 -11.45 0.24 -11.87
CA ASN A 276 -11.99 1.51 -12.37
C ASN A 276 -12.18 2.52 -11.22
N LEU A 277 -12.82 2.13 -10.12
CA LEU A 277 -12.99 3.01 -8.95
C LEU A 277 -11.66 3.50 -8.37
N SER A 278 -10.59 2.70 -8.40
CA SER A 278 -9.27 3.07 -7.85
C SER A 278 -8.47 4.08 -8.69
N LEU A 279 -8.87 4.33 -9.95
CA LEU A 279 -8.23 5.32 -10.82
C LEU A 279 -8.37 6.75 -10.27
N HIS A 280 -9.54 7.09 -9.73
CA HIS A 280 -9.79 8.38 -9.07
C HIS A 280 -9.07 8.41 -7.70
N LYS A 281 -8.01 9.23 -7.59
CA LYS A 281 -7.04 9.21 -6.47
C LYS A 281 -7.67 9.14 -5.06
N PRO A 282 -8.65 9.98 -4.66
CA PRO A 282 -9.28 9.93 -3.34
C PRO A 282 -9.93 8.58 -2.97
N ASN A 283 -10.26 7.74 -3.96
CA ASN A 283 -10.88 6.43 -3.72
C ASN A 283 -9.91 5.39 -3.18
N ARG A 284 -8.61 5.52 -3.46
CA ARG A 284 -7.60 4.51 -3.12
C ARG A 284 -7.56 4.23 -1.63
N VAL A 285 -7.54 5.28 -0.81
CA VAL A 285 -7.55 5.15 0.66
C VAL A 285 -8.90 4.65 1.17
N ARG A 286 -10.03 5.01 0.52
CA ARG A 286 -11.38 4.53 0.87
C ARG A 286 -11.52 3.02 0.65
N ILE A 287 -11.03 2.51 -0.48
CA ILE A 287 -11.04 1.09 -0.85
C ILE A 287 -10.24 0.25 0.16
N VAL A 288 -9.03 0.70 0.53
CA VAL A 288 -8.22 -0.02 1.54
C VAL A 288 -8.89 0.02 2.92
N ARG A 289 -9.40 1.19 3.37
CA ARG A 289 -10.11 1.33 4.65
C ARG A 289 -11.43 0.53 4.72
N ALA A 290 -12.07 0.21 3.59
CA ALA A 290 -13.23 -0.68 3.52
C ALA A 290 -12.88 -2.18 3.74
N GLY A 291 -11.59 -2.53 3.86
CA GLY A 291 -11.13 -3.90 4.08
C GLY A 291 -11.22 -4.77 2.83
N ILE A 292 -11.01 -4.17 1.65
CA ILE A 292 -11.12 -4.85 0.34
C ILE A 292 -9.83 -5.63 -0.03
N VAL A 293 -8.67 -5.17 0.45
CA VAL A 293 -7.35 -5.73 0.10
C VAL A 293 -7.21 -7.25 0.36
N PRO A 294 -7.75 -7.85 1.45
CA PRO A 294 -7.75 -9.31 1.63
C PRO A 294 -8.48 -10.04 0.50
N CYS A 295 -9.62 -9.54 0.03
CA CYS A 295 -10.36 -10.14 -1.08
C CYS A 295 -9.57 -10.09 -2.39
N LEU A 296 -8.84 -9.00 -2.66
CA LEU A 296 -7.93 -8.91 -3.82
C LEU A 296 -6.76 -9.90 -3.70
N ILE A 297 -6.21 -10.05 -2.49
CA ILE A 297 -5.13 -10.98 -2.18
C ILE A 297 -5.57 -12.44 -2.43
N ASP A 298 -6.79 -12.82 -2.05
CA ASP A 298 -7.30 -14.18 -2.24
C ASP A 298 -7.69 -14.44 -3.71
N SER A 299 -8.28 -13.46 -4.39
CA SER A 299 -8.54 -13.53 -5.84
C SER A 299 -7.26 -13.59 -6.68
N LEU A 300 -6.17 -12.96 -6.25
CA LEU A 300 -4.86 -13.07 -6.91
C LEU A 300 -4.21 -14.46 -6.69
N LYS A 301 -4.47 -15.13 -5.56
CA LYS A 301 -3.97 -16.50 -5.30
C LYS A 301 -4.75 -17.58 -6.08
N GLY A 302 -6.08 -17.44 -6.19
CA GLY A 302 -6.96 -18.54 -6.58
C GLY A 302 -8.27 -18.16 -7.27
N GLY A 303 -8.45 -16.91 -7.68
CA GLY A 303 -9.57 -16.51 -8.56
C GLY A 303 -9.35 -16.94 -10.02
N TYR A 304 -10.32 -16.64 -10.89
CA TYR A 304 -10.22 -16.90 -12.33
C TYR A 304 -9.08 -16.08 -13.01
N PRO A 305 -8.56 -16.47 -14.19
CA PRO A 305 -7.43 -15.77 -14.82
C PRO A 305 -7.65 -14.26 -15.00
N GLU A 306 -8.77 -13.82 -15.55
CA GLU A 306 -9.06 -12.37 -15.69
C GLU A 306 -9.30 -11.69 -14.32
N SER A 307 -9.78 -12.44 -13.32
CA SER A 307 -9.84 -11.95 -11.93
C SER A 307 -8.45 -11.79 -11.29
N GLN A 308 -7.47 -12.61 -11.66
CA GLN A 308 -6.06 -12.45 -11.23
C GLN A 308 -5.42 -11.22 -11.89
N GLU A 309 -5.62 -11.05 -13.21
CA GLU A 309 -5.20 -9.86 -13.98
C GLU A 309 -5.74 -8.56 -13.32
N HIS A 310 -7.04 -8.50 -13.03
CA HIS A 310 -7.64 -7.31 -12.39
C HIS A 310 -7.24 -7.17 -10.91
N ALA A 311 -6.93 -8.25 -10.20
CA ALA A 311 -6.49 -8.18 -8.81
C ALA A 311 -5.07 -7.62 -8.67
N SER A 312 -4.14 -7.96 -9.59
CA SER A 312 -2.82 -7.31 -9.62
C SER A 312 -2.92 -5.83 -9.98
N GLY A 313 -3.71 -5.47 -11.01
CA GLY A 313 -3.92 -4.07 -11.40
C GLY A 313 -4.56 -3.23 -10.28
N ALA A 314 -5.51 -3.80 -9.54
CA ALA A 314 -6.09 -3.17 -8.36
C ALA A 314 -5.05 -2.96 -7.26
N LEU A 315 -4.24 -3.98 -6.93
CA LEU A 315 -3.19 -3.86 -5.90
C LEU A 315 -2.10 -2.85 -6.29
N PHE A 316 -1.73 -2.76 -7.57
CA PHE A 316 -0.85 -1.72 -8.11
C PHE A 316 -1.46 -0.32 -7.94
N SER A 317 -2.67 -0.10 -8.46
CA SER A 317 -3.38 1.19 -8.37
C SER A 317 -3.55 1.68 -6.92
N LEU A 318 -3.81 0.77 -5.98
CA LEU A 318 -3.91 1.09 -4.55
C LEU A 318 -2.54 1.35 -3.91
N ALA A 319 -1.46 0.71 -4.37
CA ALA A 319 -0.10 0.89 -3.86
C ALA A 319 0.58 2.20 -4.33
N LEU A 320 0.02 2.89 -5.32
CA LEU A 320 0.45 4.24 -5.72
C LEU A 320 0.28 5.28 -4.59
N GLU A 321 -0.59 5.01 -3.60
CA GLU A 321 -0.91 5.95 -2.51
C GLU A 321 -0.09 5.64 -1.24
N GLU A 322 0.56 6.64 -0.66
CA GLU A 322 1.53 6.44 0.44
C GLU A 322 0.92 5.75 1.67
N GLU A 323 -0.26 6.20 2.11
CA GLU A 323 -0.97 5.68 3.29
C GLU A 323 -1.38 4.21 3.14
N ASN A 324 -1.53 3.74 1.89
CA ASN A 324 -1.93 2.37 1.59
C ASN A 324 -0.74 1.39 1.64
N LYS A 325 0.48 1.83 1.29
CA LYS A 325 1.62 0.94 1.05
C LYS A 325 1.96 0.06 2.24
N MET A 326 2.02 0.64 3.44
CA MET A 326 2.33 -0.16 4.64
C MET A 326 1.20 -1.13 4.96
N ALA A 327 -0.06 -0.71 4.83
CA ALA A 327 -1.22 -1.55 5.13
C ALA A 327 -1.35 -2.75 4.18
N ILE A 328 -1.18 -2.56 2.87
CA ILE A 328 -1.18 -3.66 1.88
C ILE A 328 -0.07 -4.68 2.20
N GLY A 329 1.12 -4.19 2.56
CA GLY A 329 2.23 -5.05 2.98
C GLY A 329 2.07 -5.69 4.37
N VAL A 330 1.11 -5.27 5.20
CA VAL A 330 0.74 -5.92 6.47
C VAL A 330 -0.38 -6.94 6.27
N LEU A 331 -1.35 -6.63 5.40
CA LEU A 331 -2.46 -7.52 5.03
C LEU A 331 -2.03 -8.74 4.19
N GLY A 332 -0.74 -8.87 3.88
CA GLY A 332 -0.18 -10.04 3.17
C GLY A 332 -0.16 -9.89 1.64
N GLY A 333 -0.09 -8.67 1.11
CA GLY A 333 0.01 -8.45 -0.35
C GLY A 333 1.34 -8.90 -0.96
N LEU A 334 2.44 -8.90 -0.21
CA LEU A 334 3.79 -9.16 -0.73
C LEU A 334 3.99 -10.60 -1.27
N PRO A 335 3.62 -11.69 -0.55
CA PRO A 335 3.85 -13.04 -1.05
C PRO A 335 3.11 -13.40 -2.35
N PRO A 336 1.81 -13.08 -2.54
CA PRO A 336 1.11 -13.32 -3.81
C PRO A 336 1.74 -12.59 -4.99
N LEU A 337 2.08 -11.29 -4.84
CA LEU A 337 2.71 -10.51 -5.91
C LEU A 337 4.09 -11.09 -6.29
N LEU A 338 4.88 -11.53 -5.31
CA LEU A 338 6.16 -12.22 -5.55
C LEU A 338 5.96 -13.57 -6.26
N HIS A 339 4.90 -14.31 -5.93
CA HIS A 339 4.56 -15.55 -6.61
C HIS A 339 4.16 -15.32 -8.07
N SER A 340 3.36 -14.28 -8.35
CA SER A 340 3.00 -13.89 -9.72
C SER A 340 4.22 -13.61 -10.61
N LEU A 341 5.29 -13.01 -10.06
CA LEU A 341 6.55 -12.82 -10.80
C LEU A 341 7.32 -14.11 -11.09
N SER A 342 7.14 -15.16 -10.27
CA SER A 342 7.83 -16.45 -10.46
C SER A 342 7.14 -17.38 -11.46
N LYS A 343 5.91 -17.06 -11.89
CA LYS A 343 5.08 -17.94 -12.72
C LYS A 343 5.39 -17.74 -14.21
N SER A 344 6.30 -18.56 -14.73
CA SER A 344 6.71 -18.54 -16.14
C SER A 344 5.64 -19.14 -17.08
N THR A 345 4.57 -18.38 -17.33
CA THR A 345 3.53 -18.72 -18.32
C THR A 345 3.47 -17.70 -19.45
N SER A 346 3.97 -18.07 -20.64
CA SER A 346 4.17 -17.18 -21.79
C SER A 346 2.88 -16.81 -22.54
N THR A 347 1.90 -16.23 -21.85
CA THR A 347 0.71 -15.62 -22.46
C THR A 347 0.70 -14.12 -22.22
N SER A 348 0.26 -13.32 -23.21
CA SER A 348 0.21 -11.85 -23.10
C SER A 348 -0.57 -11.36 -21.88
N LYS A 349 -1.65 -12.06 -21.50
CA LYS A 349 -2.42 -11.80 -20.26
C LYS A 349 -1.61 -12.04 -18.97
N SER A 350 -0.78 -13.08 -18.94
CA SER A 350 0.13 -13.34 -17.83
C SER A 350 1.21 -12.26 -17.69
N GLU A 351 1.60 -11.62 -18.80
CA GLU A 351 2.60 -10.54 -18.78
C GLU A 351 2.06 -9.28 -18.10
N ARG A 352 0.80 -8.88 -18.38
CA ARG A 352 0.16 -7.74 -17.68
C ARG A 352 0.06 -7.99 -16.17
N THR A 353 -0.32 -9.21 -15.77
CA THR A 353 -0.35 -9.63 -14.35
C THR A 353 1.02 -9.50 -13.68
N ARG A 354 2.09 -9.92 -14.38
CA ARG A 354 3.48 -9.77 -13.90
C ARG A 354 3.91 -8.30 -13.82
N GLN A 355 3.60 -7.49 -14.83
CA GLN A 355 3.94 -6.07 -14.87
C GLN A 355 3.30 -5.31 -13.70
N ASP A 356 1.98 -5.48 -13.50
CA ASP A 356 1.26 -4.88 -12.38
C ASP A 356 1.82 -5.38 -11.05
N SER A 357 2.16 -6.67 -10.94
CA SER A 357 2.75 -7.23 -9.72
C SER A 357 4.13 -6.64 -9.40
N ALA A 358 4.96 -6.36 -10.42
CA ALA A 358 6.26 -5.72 -10.26
C ALA A 358 6.13 -4.25 -9.87
N SER A 359 5.26 -3.48 -10.54
CA SER A 359 4.98 -2.09 -10.20
C SER A 359 4.39 -1.98 -8.78
N ALA A 360 3.45 -2.85 -8.40
CA ALA A 360 2.94 -2.93 -7.04
C ALA A 360 4.08 -3.21 -6.03
N LEU A 361 4.94 -4.21 -6.28
CA LEU A 361 6.07 -4.52 -5.39
C LEU A 361 7.06 -3.36 -5.28
N TYR A 362 7.34 -2.64 -6.36
CA TYR A 362 8.15 -1.41 -6.34
C TYR A 362 7.55 -0.38 -5.37
N HIS A 363 6.32 0.06 -5.59
CA HIS A 363 5.71 1.07 -4.71
C HIS A 363 5.57 0.58 -3.26
N LEU A 364 5.21 -0.69 -3.04
CA LEU A 364 5.14 -1.29 -1.70
C LEU A 364 6.51 -1.36 -1.00
N THR A 365 7.61 -1.55 -1.73
CA THR A 365 8.98 -1.59 -1.20
C THR A 365 9.64 -0.21 -1.06
N LEU A 366 8.96 0.89 -1.41
CA LEU A 366 9.36 2.22 -0.94
C LEU A 366 9.26 2.32 0.60
N VAL A 367 8.37 1.54 1.23
CA VAL A 367 8.23 1.48 2.70
C VAL A 367 9.24 0.52 3.32
N GLN A 368 10.10 1.03 4.21
CA GLN A 368 11.18 0.26 4.87
C GLN A 368 10.69 -1.01 5.59
N SER A 369 9.53 -0.96 6.27
CA SER A 369 8.98 -2.14 6.97
C SER A 369 8.50 -3.24 6.01
N ASN A 370 8.19 -2.89 4.75
CA ASN A 370 7.88 -3.86 3.70
C ASN A 370 9.16 -4.41 3.05
N ARG A 371 10.23 -3.61 2.89
CA ARG A 371 11.54 -4.12 2.45
C ARG A 371 12.01 -5.28 3.33
N VAL A 372 11.97 -5.10 4.66
CA VAL A 372 12.34 -6.14 5.63
C VAL A 372 11.46 -7.40 5.51
N LYS A 373 10.17 -7.27 5.16
CA LYS A 373 9.29 -8.42 4.89
C LYS A 373 9.66 -9.12 3.59
N VAL A 374 9.91 -8.40 2.49
CA VAL A 374 10.36 -8.98 1.22
C VAL A 374 11.69 -9.73 1.43
N VAL A 375 12.64 -9.13 2.15
CA VAL A 375 13.91 -9.77 2.53
C VAL A 375 13.67 -11.10 3.28
N LYS A 376 12.79 -11.11 4.29
CA LYS A 376 12.45 -12.35 5.02
C LYS A 376 11.73 -13.38 4.15
N LEU A 377 10.84 -12.94 3.25
CA LEU A 377 10.10 -13.81 2.32
C LEU A 377 10.98 -14.45 1.25
N GLY A 378 12.17 -13.90 0.98
CA GLY A 378 13.21 -14.50 0.13
C GLY A 378 14.44 -14.97 0.90
N GLY A 379 14.35 -15.19 2.22
CA GLY A 379 15.44 -15.70 3.05
C GLY A 379 15.92 -17.13 2.74
N GLY A 380 15.33 -17.79 1.73
CA GLY A 380 15.76 -19.08 1.18
C GLY A 380 16.65 -18.92 -0.05
N GLY A 381 17.74 -18.15 0.06
CA GLY A 381 18.78 -18.02 -0.98
C GLY A 381 18.49 -17.04 -2.13
N ASP A 382 17.28 -17.05 -2.69
CA ASP A 382 16.96 -16.25 -3.91
C ASP A 382 16.47 -14.83 -3.62
N MET A 383 17.27 -14.02 -2.92
CA MET A 383 17.00 -12.58 -2.78
C MET A 383 17.36 -11.83 -4.05
N VAL A 384 18.52 -12.13 -4.62
CA VAL A 384 19.05 -11.45 -5.81
C VAL A 384 18.15 -11.71 -7.01
N GLY A 385 17.78 -12.96 -7.31
CA GLY A 385 16.91 -13.27 -8.44
C GLY A 385 15.48 -12.73 -8.30
N ARG A 386 14.94 -12.59 -7.07
CA ARG A 386 13.64 -11.94 -6.84
C ARG A 386 13.69 -10.43 -6.98
N ALA A 387 14.73 -9.77 -6.45
CA ALA A 387 14.96 -8.34 -6.69
C ALA A 387 15.17 -8.09 -8.19
N MET A 388 15.95 -8.95 -8.85
CA MET A 388 16.19 -8.89 -10.28
C MET A 388 14.93 -9.13 -11.11
N LEU A 389 14.05 -10.06 -10.71
CA LEU A 389 12.72 -10.22 -11.34
C LEU A 389 11.89 -8.94 -11.26
N VAL A 390 11.84 -8.25 -10.12
CA VAL A 390 11.16 -6.94 -10.03
C VAL A 390 11.81 -5.95 -11.01
N LEU A 391 13.15 -5.85 -11.03
CA LEU A 391 13.88 -4.93 -11.90
C LEU A 391 13.71 -5.23 -13.40
N CYS A 392 13.70 -6.50 -13.83
CA CYS A 392 13.43 -6.88 -15.22
C CYS A 392 12.04 -6.44 -15.69
N ASN A 393 11.02 -6.61 -14.84
CA ASN A 393 9.66 -6.20 -15.17
C ASN A 393 9.52 -4.66 -15.09
N LEU A 394 10.23 -3.97 -14.19
CA LEU A 394 10.29 -2.50 -14.18
C LEU A 394 10.98 -1.92 -15.43
N ALA A 395 11.97 -2.61 -16.01
CA ALA A 395 12.63 -2.18 -17.24
C ALA A 395 11.68 -2.09 -18.46
N VAL A 396 10.52 -2.76 -18.41
CA VAL A 396 9.51 -2.73 -19.48
C VAL A 396 8.59 -1.51 -19.37
N CYS A 397 8.36 -0.95 -18.18
CA CYS A 397 7.52 0.24 -18.00
C CYS A 397 8.33 1.57 -17.97
N GLY A 398 7.69 2.68 -18.33
CA GLY A 398 8.37 3.99 -18.45
C GLY A 398 8.88 4.55 -17.12
N GLU A 399 8.04 4.53 -16.09
CA GLU A 399 8.38 4.98 -14.73
C GLU A 399 9.47 4.10 -14.10
N GLY A 400 9.41 2.78 -14.31
CA GLY A 400 10.42 1.83 -13.88
C GLY A 400 11.79 2.08 -14.55
N ARG A 401 11.83 2.28 -15.86
CA ARG A 401 13.07 2.70 -16.55
C ARG A 401 13.65 3.99 -16.00
N ALA A 402 12.82 5.00 -15.72
CA ALA A 402 13.29 6.26 -15.13
C ALA A 402 13.93 6.02 -13.75
N ALA A 403 13.21 5.37 -12.84
CA ALA A 403 13.69 5.06 -11.49
C ALA A 403 14.96 4.18 -11.50
N MET A 404 15.09 3.24 -12.43
CA MET A 404 16.30 2.41 -12.59
C MET A 404 17.49 3.20 -13.15
N MET A 405 17.24 4.18 -14.03
CA MET A 405 18.28 5.09 -14.55
C MET A 405 18.72 6.13 -13.50
N ASP A 406 17.84 6.55 -12.61
CA ASP A 406 18.15 7.44 -11.47
C ASP A 406 18.85 6.68 -10.32
N GLY A 407 18.49 5.41 -10.11
CA GLY A 407 19.14 4.48 -9.17
C GLY A 407 20.43 3.83 -9.67
N ASN A 408 21.02 4.34 -10.75
CA ASN A 408 22.26 3.84 -11.39
C ASN A 408 22.30 2.32 -11.69
N ALA A 409 21.15 1.71 -12.02
CA ALA A 409 21.06 0.26 -12.21
C ALA A 409 21.90 -0.27 -13.38
N VAL A 410 22.23 0.58 -14.37
CA VAL A 410 23.07 0.21 -15.52
C VAL A 410 24.46 -0.21 -15.07
N GLU A 411 25.12 0.59 -14.21
CA GLU A 411 26.46 0.28 -13.69
C GLU A 411 26.43 -0.97 -12.80
N VAL A 412 25.41 -1.10 -11.94
CA VAL A 412 25.21 -2.28 -11.08
C VAL A 412 25.09 -3.57 -11.89
N PHE A 413 24.25 -3.59 -12.94
CA PHE A 413 24.10 -4.80 -13.78
C PHE A 413 25.35 -5.10 -14.59
N VAL A 414 26.09 -4.08 -15.02
CA VAL A 414 27.40 -4.27 -15.68
C VAL A 414 28.43 -4.84 -14.70
N GLY A 415 28.46 -4.36 -13.46
CA GLY A 415 29.32 -4.89 -12.39
C GLY A 415 29.05 -6.37 -12.15
N MET A 416 27.79 -6.75 -11.92
CA MET A 416 27.37 -8.15 -11.74
C MET A 416 27.73 -9.04 -12.95
N LEU A 417 27.65 -8.53 -14.18
CA LEU A 417 28.07 -9.29 -15.36
C LEU A 417 29.61 -9.37 -15.50
N ARG A 418 30.38 -8.37 -15.04
CA ARG A 418 31.86 -8.44 -14.96
C ARG A 418 32.35 -9.36 -13.83
N GLU A 419 31.54 -9.55 -12.78
CA GLU A 419 31.82 -10.45 -11.65
C GLU A 419 31.54 -11.94 -11.96
N GLY A 420 31.06 -12.28 -13.16
CA GLY A 420 30.79 -13.66 -13.56
C GLY A 420 29.54 -14.26 -12.90
N VAL A 421 28.48 -13.46 -12.70
CA VAL A 421 27.22 -13.93 -12.09
C VAL A 421 26.43 -14.82 -13.06
N GLU A 422 26.76 -16.11 -13.06
CA GLU A 422 26.22 -17.13 -13.96
C GLU A 422 24.70 -17.39 -13.84
N GLY A 423 24.15 -18.03 -14.89
CA GLY A 423 22.80 -18.57 -14.93
C GLY A 423 21.69 -17.52 -14.82
N ALA A 424 20.60 -17.90 -14.15
CA ALA A 424 19.34 -17.13 -14.12
C ALA A 424 19.42 -15.75 -13.43
N VAL A 425 20.58 -15.29 -12.95
CA VAL A 425 20.78 -13.90 -12.53
C VAL A 425 21.46 -13.10 -13.64
N GLY A 426 22.52 -13.61 -14.27
CA GLY A 426 23.15 -12.99 -15.45
C GLY A 426 22.17 -12.82 -16.61
N GLU A 427 21.38 -13.84 -16.94
CA GLU A 427 20.30 -13.77 -17.95
C GLU A 427 19.33 -12.60 -17.67
N ARG A 428 18.98 -12.40 -16.40
CA ARG A 428 18.07 -11.35 -15.96
C ARG A 428 18.73 -9.97 -16.02
N CYS A 429 20.02 -9.84 -15.68
CA CYS A 429 20.79 -8.61 -15.88
C CYS A 429 20.82 -8.20 -17.36
N VAL A 430 21.05 -9.15 -18.28
CA VAL A 430 20.98 -8.92 -19.73
C VAL A 430 19.57 -8.48 -20.15
N ALA A 431 18.52 -9.19 -19.70
CA ALA A 431 17.13 -8.85 -20.02
C ALA A 431 16.70 -7.47 -19.50
N ALA A 432 17.15 -7.07 -18.30
CA ALA A 432 16.89 -5.74 -17.75
C ALA A 432 17.60 -4.64 -18.55
N LEU A 433 18.89 -4.82 -18.87
CA LEU A 433 19.64 -3.88 -19.72
C LEU A 433 19.02 -3.75 -21.12
N TRP A 434 18.54 -4.85 -21.71
CA TRP A 434 17.79 -4.83 -22.97
C TRP A 434 16.48 -4.03 -22.84
N GLY A 435 15.66 -4.31 -21.82
CA GLY A 435 14.42 -3.58 -21.56
C GLY A 435 14.64 -2.08 -21.36
N MET A 436 15.68 -1.70 -20.60
CA MET A 436 16.08 -0.31 -20.38
C MET A 436 16.52 0.41 -21.67
N SER A 437 17.02 -0.32 -22.67
CA SER A 437 17.46 0.24 -23.96
C SER A 437 16.31 0.65 -24.89
N LEU A 438 15.11 0.07 -24.72
CA LEU A 438 13.97 0.27 -25.59
C LEU A 438 13.49 1.73 -25.56
N GLY A 439 13.69 2.44 -26.68
CA GLY A 439 13.32 3.85 -26.86
C GLY A 439 14.14 4.87 -26.05
N SER A 440 15.15 4.44 -25.29
CA SER A 440 15.83 5.30 -24.31
C SER A 440 17.14 5.90 -24.84
N LEU A 441 17.11 7.17 -25.23
CA LEU A 441 18.33 7.93 -25.53
C LEU A 441 19.21 8.15 -24.29
N ARG A 442 18.59 8.33 -23.10
CA ARG A 442 19.33 8.45 -21.82
C ARG A 442 20.11 7.18 -21.50
N PHE A 443 19.53 6.00 -21.78
CA PHE A 443 20.25 4.72 -21.63
C PHE A 443 21.50 4.67 -22.52
N ARG A 444 21.42 5.08 -23.79
CA ARG A 444 22.57 5.03 -24.72
C ARG A 444 23.79 5.83 -24.24
N ALA A 445 23.60 6.90 -23.48
CA ALA A 445 24.70 7.67 -22.88
C ALA A 445 25.36 6.88 -21.75
N VAL A 446 24.60 6.52 -20.71
CA VAL A 446 25.09 5.79 -19.53
C VAL A 446 25.65 4.41 -19.90
N ALA A 447 25.03 3.71 -20.86
CA ALA A 447 25.49 2.40 -21.34
C ALA A 447 26.83 2.47 -22.10
N ARG A 448 27.20 3.63 -22.67
CA ARG A 448 28.54 3.85 -23.25
C ARG A 448 29.56 4.07 -22.13
N GLU A 449 29.22 4.87 -21.14
CA GLU A 449 30.08 5.22 -20.00
C GLU A 449 30.40 3.99 -19.13
N ALA A 450 29.40 3.19 -18.79
CA ALA A 450 29.57 1.91 -18.08
C ALA A 450 30.23 0.80 -18.95
N GLY A 451 30.39 1.01 -20.26
CA GLY A 451 30.99 0.02 -21.16
C GLY A 451 30.14 -1.22 -21.42
N VAL A 452 28.80 -1.11 -21.40
CA VAL A 452 27.84 -2.23 -21.60
C VAL A 452 28.18 -3.06 -22.84
N ALA A 453 28.58 -2.42 -23.94
CA ALA A 453 28.90 -3.07 -25.21
C ALA A 453 30.20 -3.89 -25.23
N GLU A 454 31.05 -3.76 -24.20
CA GLU A 454 32.19 -4.66 -23.97
C GLU A 454 31.71 -5.94 -23.28
N VAL A 455 30.98 -5.79 -22.18
CA VAL A 455 30.56 -6.89 -21.30
C VAL A 455 29.53 -7.78 -21.97
N MET A 456 28.58 -7.19 -22.70
CA MET A 456 27.64 -7.93 -23.54
C MET A 456 28.31 -8.77 -24.63
N ARG A 457 29.56 -8.47 -25.01
CA ARG A 457 30.30 -9.29 -25.98
C ARG A 457 30.85 -10.56 -25.33
N ARG A 458 31.57 -10.42 -24.21
CA ARG A 458 32.09 -11.56 -23.41
C ARG A 458 30.98 -12.55 -23.04
N VAL A 459 29.86 -12.03 -22.52
CA VAL A 459 28.66 -12.81 -22.18
C VAL A 459 28.02 -13.52 -23.39
N ALA A 460 28.21 -13.02 -24.62
CA ALA A 460 27.77 -13.68 -25.85
C ALA A 460 28.84 -14.61 -26.47
N GLU A 461 30.11 -14.41 -26.14
CA GLU A 461 31.26 -15.23 -26.54
C GLU A 461 31.46 -16.44 -25.61
N GLY A 462 30.89 -16.40 -24.39
CA GLY A 462 30.95 -17.47 -23.39
C GLY A 462 32.10 -17.33 -22.38
N GLU A 463 32.62 -16.11 -22.22
CA GLU A 463 33.69 -15.72 -21.27
C GLU A 463 33.15 -15.00 -20.01
#